data_AF-A0A2X2CCT5-F1
#
_entry.id   AF-A0A2X2CCT5-F1
#
_cell.length_a   1.000
_cell.length_b   1.000
_cell.length_c   1.000
_cell.angle_alpha   90.00
_cell.angle_beta   90.00
_cell.angle_gamma   90.00
#
_symmetry.space_group_name_H-M   'P 1'
#
loop_
_entity.id
_entity.type
_entity.pdbx_description
1 polymer ?
#
loop_
_entity_poly.entity_id
_entity_poly.type
_entity_poly.pdbx_seq_one_letter_code
_entity_poly.pdbx_strand_id
1 'polypeptide(L)'
;MMNRKTERLIDQIAFQTLAGAYAFYFNEYNDHRRAMQSTCKMAIREGFVPAACWVSTAQLAAGRPTHSVAFTKGQSSALNIVFIGGVSILSELDVIYDHSQNIHAGWKLIDKEGAELYRQWASQVQPNEVDYQVGS
;
A
#
# COMPACT_ATOMS: atom_id res chain seq x y z
N MET A 1 -7.67 -24.90 -1.88
CA MET A 1 -8.40 -24.02 -0.95
C MET A 1 -7.57 -23.92 0.32
N MET A 2 -7.12 -22.73 0.71
CA MET A 2 -6.28 -22.57 1.90
C MET A 2 -7.14 -22.66 3.17
N ASN A 3 -6.57 -23.11 4.29
CA ASN A 3 -7.28 -23.14 5.57
C ASN A 3 -7.39 -21.71 6.14
N ARG A 4 -8.56 -21.30 6.63
CA ARG A 4 -8.79 -19.98 7.25
C ARG A 4 -7.80 -19.62 8.36
N LYS A 5 -7.29 -20.61 9.10
CA LYS A 5 -6.24 -20.37 10.11
C LYS A 5 -4.93 -19.92 9.46
N THR A 6 -4.58 -20.53 8.34
CA THR A 6 -3.38 -20.19 7.56
C THR A 6 -3.54 -18.82 6.90
N GLU A 7 -4.72 -18.49 6.38
CA GLU A 7 -5.02 -17.16 5.81
C GLU A 7 -4.83 -16.06 6.84
N ARG A 8 -5.47 -16.19 8.03
CA ARG A 8 -5.32 -15.22 9.12
C ARG A 8 -3.88 -15.06 9.60
N LEU A 9 -3.09 -16.13 9.59
CA LEU A 9 -1.68 -16.06 9.96
C LEU A 9 -0.88 -15.25 8.93
N ILE A 10 -1.12 -15.49 7.63
CA ILE A 10 -0.50 -14.68 6.56
C ILE A 10 -0.89 -13.22 6.70
N ASP A 11 -2.17 -12.95 6.94
CA ASP A 11 -2.71 -11.60 7.11
C ASP A 11 -2.06 -10.87 8.28
N GLN A 12 -1.91 -11.56 9.41
CA GLN A 12 -1.30 -10.99 10.60
C GLN A 12 0.19 -10.72 10.40
N ILE A 13 0.92 -11.65 9.77
CA ILE A 13 2.34 -11.46 9.44
C ILE A 13 2.50 -10.28 8.48
N ALA A 14 1.70 -10.24 7.41
CA ALA A 14 1.71 -9.17 6.42
C ALA A 14 1.46 -7.80 7.08
N PHE A 15 0.45 -7.70 7.96
CA PHE A 15 0.16 -6.49 8.72
C PHE A 15 1.32 -6.10 9.63
N GLN A 16 1.89 -7.05 10.38
CA GLN A 16 3.01 -6.79 11.29
C GLN A 16 4.26 -6.31 10.54
N THR A 17 4.58 -6.91 9.39
CA THR A 17 5.68 -6.47 8.52
C THR A 17 5.50 -5.02 8.09
N LEU A 18 4.31 -4.65 7.62
CA LEU A 18 4.02 -3.29 7.17
C LEU A 18 4.00 -2.29 8.33
N ALA A 19 3.46 -2.67 9.49
CA ALA A 19 3.46 -1.85 10.70
C ALA A 19 4.89 -1.59 11.20
N GLY A 20 5.72 -2.62 11.22
CA GLY A 20 7.13 -2.54 11.60
C GLY A 20 7.92 -1.61 10.69
N ALA A 21 7.79 -1.79 9.37
CA ALA A 21 8.45 -0.91 8.40
C ALA A 21 7.96 0.54 8.50
N TYR A 22 6.65 0.77 8.68
CA TYR A 22 6.12 2.11 8.83
C TYR A 22 6.68 2.80 10.08
N ALA A 23 6.69 2.12 11.23
CA ALA A 23 7.26 2.65 12.46
C ALA A 23 8.75 2.96 12.32
N PHE A 24 9.50 2.06 11.68
CA PHE A 24 10.93 2.26 11.37
C PHE A 24 11.13 3.52 10.52
N TYR A 25 10.50 3.62 9.36
CA TYR A 25 10.69 4.78 8.48
C TYR A 25 10.19 6.09 9.09
N PHE A 26 9.14 6.05 9.91
CA PHE A 26 8.70 7.23 10.63
C PHE A 26 9.74 7.68 11.66
N ASN A 27 10.39 6.76 12.37
CA ASN A 27 11.47 7.09 13.29
C ASN A 27 12.67 7.72 12.57
N GLU A 28 13.04 7.19 11.41
CA GLU A 28 14.20 7.65 10.63
C GLU A 28 13.97 9.02 9.97
N TYR A 29 12.76 9.28 9.48
CA TYR A 29 12.47 10.48 8.71
C TYR A 29 11.69 11.55 9.48
N ASN A 30 11.02 11.17 10.57
CA ASN A 30 10.05 12.00 11.30
C ASN A 30 8.99 12.64 10.37
N ASP A 31 8.57 11.91 9.34
CA ASP A 31 7.63 12.36 8.30
C ASP A 31 6.74 11.19 7.88
N HIS A 32 5.44 11.31 8.12
CA HIS A 32 4.45 10.27 7.78
C HIS A 32 4.30 10.03 6.28
N ARG A 33 4.52 11.03 5.43
CA ARG A 33 4.47 10.86 3.97
C ARG A 33 5.68 10.07 3.49
N ARG A 34 6.87 10.39 4.00
CA ARG A 34 8.08 9.61 3.69
C ARG A 34 8.00 8.20 4.24
N ALA A 35 7.47 8.02 5.44
CA ALA A 35 7.22 6.70 6.02
C ALA A 35 6.27 5.87 5.16
N MET A 36 5.12 6.44 4.79
CA MET A 36 4.14 5.77 3.91
C MET A 36 4.76 5.37 2.58
N GLN A 37 5.47 6.28 1.90
CA GLN A 37 6.12 6.00 0.61
C GLN A 37 7.15 4.88 0.72
N SER A 38 8.03 4.94 1.72
CA SER A 38 9.09 3.94 1.93
C SER A 38 8.51 2.57 2.29
N THR A 39 7.45 2.53 3.10
CA THR A 39 6.70 1.30 3.40
C THR A 39 6.07 0.71 2.14
N CYS A 40 5.45 1.52 1.27
CA CYS A 40 4.88 1.03 0.01
C CYS A 40 5.96 0.45 -0.91
N LYS A 41 7.12 1.11 -1.03
CA LYS A 41 8.23 0.58 -1.83
C LYS A 41 8.74 -0.75 -1.27
N MET A 42 8.97 -0.81 0.04
CA MET A 42 9.38 -2.03 0.74
C MET A 42 8.38 -3.15 0.49
N ALA A 43 7.08 -2.90 0.69
CA ALA A 43 6.02 -3.88 0.46
C ALA A 43 6.11 -4.49 -0.95
N ILE A 44 6.30 -3.65 -1.97
CA ILE A 44 6.41 -4.12 -3.36
C ILE A 44 7.66 -4.98 -3.57
N ARG A 45 8.81 -4.59 -3.00
CA ARG A 45 10.05 -5.39 -3.05
C ARG A 45 9.88 -6.76 -2.37
N GLU A 46 9.12 -6.79 -1.27
CA GLU A 46 8.76 -8.00 -0.54
C GLU A 46 7.63 -8.80 -1.21
N GLY A 47 7.21 -8.45 -2.42
CA GLY A 47 6.22 -9.20 -3.19
C GLY A 47 4.78 -9.03 -2.70
N PHE A 48 4.47 -7.92 -2.03
CA PHE A 48 3.08 -7.45 -1.90
C PHE A 48 2.61 -6.89 -3.24
N VAL A 49 1.34 -7.13 -3.57
CA VAL A 49 0.76 -6.69 -4.84
C VAL A 49 -0.19 -5.52 -4.58
N PRO A 50 0.04 -4.34 -5.19
CA PRO A 50 -0.88 -3.21 -5.07
C PRO A 50 -2.21 -3.57 -5.75
N ALA A 51 -3.31 -3.46 -5.01
CA ALA A 51 -4.64 -3.86 -5.46
C ALA A 51 -5.58 -2.66 -5.65
N ALA A 52 -5.44 -1.65 -4.81
CA ALA A 52 -6.21 -0.41 -4.92
C ALA A 52 -5.44 0.77 -4.33
N CYS A 53 -5.77 1.99 -4.73
CA CYS A 53 -5.26 3.20 -4.10
C CYS A 53 -6.36 4.24 -3.88
N TRP A 54 -6.21 5.02 -2.81
CA TRP A 54 -7.08 6.16 -2.54
C TRP A 54 -6.49 7.42 -3.16
N VAL A 55 -7.16 7.94 -4.19
CA VAL A 55 -6.75 9.15 -4.91
C VAL A 55 -7.91 10.14 -4.92
N SER A 56 -7.64 11.41 -4.60
CA SER A 56 -8.58 12.48 -4.92
C SER A 56 -8.34 13.00 -6.33
N THR A 57 -9.37 13.49 -7.03
CA THR A 57 -9.24 14.08 -8.37
C THR A 57 -8.17 15.16 -8.45
N ALA A 58 -8.09 16.01 -7.43
CA ALA A 58 -7.11 17.09 -7.37
C ALA A 58 -5.65 16.56 -7.34
N GLN A 59 -5.41 15.40 -6.72
CA GLN A 59 -4.08 14.82 -6.68
C GLN A 59 -3.72 14.07 -7.95
N LEU A 60 -4.68 13.36 -8.54
CA LEU A 60 -4.48 12.71 -9.83
C LEU A 60 -4.17 13.75 -10.91
N ALA A 61 -4.93 14.85 -10.95
CA ALA A 61 -4.71 15.97 -11.87
C ALA A 61 -3.36 16.67 -11.65
N ALA A 62 -2.82 16.62 -10.43
CA ALA A 62 -1.54 17.23 -10.08
C ALA A 62 -0.34 16.27 -10.14
N GLY A 63 -0.52 15.01 -10.54
CA GLY A 63 0.53 13.99 -10.53
C GLY A 63 1.14 13.73 -9.14
N ARG A 64 0.34 13.93 -8.08
CA ARG A 64 0.80 13.84 -6.69
C ARG A 64 0.53 12.45 -6.09
N PRO A 65 1.39 11.98 -5.15
CA PRO A 65 1.26 10.65 -4.56
C PRO A 65 -0.06 10.47 -3.79
N THR A 66 -0.57 9.23 -3.86
CA THR A 66 -1.83 8.76 -3.26
C THR A 66 -1.82 8.84 -1.73
N HIS A 67 -2.97 9.10 -1.09
CA HIS A 67 -3.05 9.15 0.38
C HIS A 67 -2.97 7.77 1.03
N SER A 68 -3.32 6.72 0.28
CA SER A 68 -3.31 5.34 0.74
C SER A 68 -3.18 4.35 -0.42
N VAL A 69 -2.55 3.22 -0.16
CA VAL A 69 -2.46 2.06 -1.08
C VAL A 69 -2.85 0.81 -0.29
N ALA A 70 -3.73 0.01 -0.88
CA ALA A 70 -4.11 -1.30 -0.39
C ALA A 70 -3.33 -2.37 -1.15
N PHE A 71 -2.76 -3.31 -0.41
CA PHE A 71 -1.96 -4.41 -0.92
C PHE A 71 -2.59 -5.75 -0.57
N THR A 72 -2.47 -6.71 -1.47
CA THR A 72 -2.67 -8.13 -1.18
C THR A 72 -1.32 -8.82 -1.00
N LYS A 73 -1.32 -9.93 -0.25
CA LYS A 73 -0.13 -10.78 -0.06
C LYS A 73 -0.50 -12.24 -0.24
N GLY A 74 0.18 -12.92 -1.16
CA GLY A 74 -0.11 -14.31 -1.50
C GLY A 74 -1.53 -14.49 -2.05
N GLN A 75 -2.22 -15.54 -1.61
CA GLN A 75 -3.59 -15.86 -2.03
C GLN A 75 -4.67 -15.32 -1.07
N SER A 76 -4.29 -14.51 -0.08
CA SER A 76 -5.26 -13.94 0.86
C SER A 76 -6.13 -12.88 0.21
N SER A 77 -7.41 -12.85 0.59
CA SER A 77 -8.35 -11.78 0.21
C SER A 77 -8.24 -10.53 1.10
N ALA A 78 -7.44 -10.56 2.17
CA ALA A 78 -7.26 -9.41 3.03
C ALA A 78 -6.49 -8.29 2.34
N LEU A 79 -6.89 -7.06 2.64
CA LEU A 79 -6.32 -5.85 2.09
C LEU A 79 -5.50 -5.16 3.18
N ASN A 80 -4.19 -5.18 3.02
CA ASN A 80 -3.25 -4.50 3.89
C ASN A 80 -3.07 -3.06 3.40
N ILE A 81 -3.54 -2.12 4.19
CA ILE A 81 -3.66 -0.73 3.82
C ILE A 81 -2.52 0.06 4.44
N VAL A 82 -1.74 0.73 3.61
CA VAL A 82 -0.74 1.71 4.06
C VAL A 82 -1.28 3.10 3.75
N PHE A 83 -1.33 3.98 4.73
CA PHE A 83 -1.83 5.36 4.59
C PHE A 83 -0.95 6.34 5.36
N ILE A 84 -1.10 7.63 5.08
CA ILE A 84 -0.42 8.67 5.86
C ILE A 84 -0.97 8.63 7.29
N GLY A 85 -0.13 8.23 8.23
CA GLY A 85 -0.48 8.07 9.64
C GLY A 85 -0.45 6.63 10.14
N GLY A 86 -0.31 5.63 9.28
CA GLY A 86 -0.11 4.25 9.73
C GLY A 86 -0.50 3.17 8.73
N VAL A 87 -0.87 2.02 9.29
CA VAL A 87 -1.29 0.83 8.55
C VAL A 87 -2.57 0.26 9.13
N SER A 88 -3.37 -0.39 8.30
CA SER A 88 -4.61 -1.08 8.68
C SER A 88 -4.77 -2.36 7.88
N ILE A 89 -5.68 -3.23 8.32
CA ILE A 89 -6.10 -4.41 7.56
C ILE A 89 -7.63 -4.40 7.45
N LEU A 90 -8.14 -4.52 6.23
CA LEU A 90 -9.58 -4.60 5.95
C LEU A 90 -9.89 -5.82 5.08
N SER A 91 -11.13 -6.30 5.16
CA SER A 91 -11.64 -7.39 4.31
C SER A 91 -12.24 -6.90 3.00
N GLU A 92 -12.68 -5.65 2.94
CA GLU A 92 -13.31 -5.05 1.78
C GLU A 92 -13.03 -3.55 1.72
N LEU A 93 -13.14 -2.98 0.52
CA LEU A 93 -13.04 -1.54 0.26
C LEU A 93 -14.28 -1.09 -0.49
N ASP A 94 -14.87 0.01 -0.06
CA ASP A 94 -15.91 0.67 -0.84
C ASP A 94 -15.29 1.36 -2.05
N VAL A 95 -15.41 0.73 -3.21
CA VAL A 95 -14.98 1.27 -4.51
C VAL A 95 -16.02 2.27 -4.97
N ILE A 96 -15.68 3.56 -4.98
CA ILE A 96 -16.52 4.60 -5.54
C ILE A 96 -15.89 5.04 -6.85
N TYR A 97 -16.39 4.49 -7.95
CA TYR A 97 -16.06 4.97 -9.29
C TYR A 97 -17.33 5.05 -10.13
N ASP A 98 -18.01 6.20 -10.04
CA ASP A 98 -19.16 6.50 -10.87
C ASP A 98 -18.76 7.50 -11.96
N HIS A 99 -18.60 6.98 -13.18
CA HIS A 99 -18.32 7.77 -14.38
C HIS A 99 -19.46 8.73 -14.75
N SER A 100 -20.69 8.45 -14.33
CA SER A 100 -21.88 9.24 -14.65
C SER A 100 -22.10 10.40 -13.70
N GLN A 101 -21.62 10.29 -12.45
CA GLN A 101 -21.85 11.29 -11.40
C GLN A 101 -20.65 12.19 -11.09
N ASN A 102 -19.50 12.02 -11.75
CA ASN A 102 -18.27 12.77 -11.44
C ASN A 102 -17.95 12.76 -9.91
N ILE A 103 -18.27 11.66 -9.23
CA ILE A 103 -17.89 11.47 -7.82
C ILE A 103 -16.45 10.94 -7.82
N HIS A 104 -15.55 11.71 -7.19
CA HIS A 104 -14.13 11.64 -7.54
C HIS A 104 -13.16 11.40 -6.38
N ALA A 105 -13.65 11.00 -5.20
CA ALA A 105 -12.81 10.58 -4.08
C ALA A 105 -13.24 9.20 -3.59
N GLY A 106 -12.31 8.25 -3.59
CA GLY A 106 -12.60 6.86 -3.24
C GLY A 106 -11.43 5.92 -3.54
N TRP A 107 -11.60 4.66 -3.17
CA TRP A 107 -10.71 3.59 -3.60
C TRP A 107 -10.88 3.34 -5.09
N LYS A 108 -9.75 3.32 -5.81
CA LYS A 108 -9.69 2.92 -7.21
C LYS A 108 -8.91 1.63 -7.33
N LEU A 109 -9.46 0.68 -8.07
CA LEU A 109 -8.76 -0.55 -8.39
C LEU A 109 -7.55 -0.24 -9.26
N ILE A 110 -6.45 -0.91 -8.96
CA ILE A 110 -5.22 -0.84 -9.75
C ILE A 110 -5.26 -2.03 -10.72
N ASP A 111 -5.34 -1.74 -12.01
CA ASP A 111 -5.25 -2.76 -13.04
C ASP A 111 -3.80 -3.24 -13.23
N LYS A 112 -3.58 -4.15 -14.18
CA LYS A 112 -2.25 -4.73 -14.43
C LYS A 112 -1.20 -3.68 -14.80
N GLU A 113 -1.58 -2.67 -15.57
CA GLU A 113 -0.68 -1.59 -16.01
C GLU A 113 -0.35 -0.68 -14.84
N GLY A 114 -1.34 -0.29 -14.05
CA GLY A 114 -1.15 0.46 -12.81
C GLY A 114 -0.24 -0.28 -11.83
N ALA A 115 -0.40 -1.59 -11.67
CA ALA A 115 0.46 -2.39 -10.78
C ALA A 115 1.91 -2.42 -11.25
N GLU A 116 2.15 -2.41 -12.56
CA GLU A 116 3.49 -2.31 -13.14
C GLU A 116 4.11 -0.93 -12.88
N LEU A 117 3.34 0.15 -12.99
CA LEU A 117 3.82 1.49 -12.64
C LEU A 117 4.25 1.59 -11.18
N TYR A 118 3.52 0.96 -10.26
CA TYR A 118 3.92 0.87 -8.85
C TYR A 118 5.22 0.08 -8.67
N ARG A 119 5.41 -1.03 -9.40
CA ARG A 119 6.67 -1.80 -9.37
C ARG A 119 7.85 -0.98 -9.89
N GLN A 120 7.68 -0.29 -11.00
CA GLN A 120 8.70 0.60 -11.55
C GLN A 120 9.04 1.73 -10.59
N TRP A 121 8.03 2.37 -10.00
CA TRP A 121 8.24 3.38 -8.97
C TRP A 121 8.97 2.84 -7.74
N ALA A 122 8.65 1.63 -7.29
CA ALA A 122 9.30 1.00 -6.14
C ALA A 122 10.79 0.68 -6.37
N SER A 123 11.20 0.54 -7.63
CA SER A 123 12.60 0.33 -8.03
C SER A 123 13.44 1.62 -8.03
N GLN A 124 12.81 2.79 -7.96
CA GLN A 124 13.50 4.07 -7.96
C GLN A 124 14.13 4.30 -6.58
N VAL A 125 15.46 4.42 -6.55
CA VAL A 125 16.23 4.76 -5.35
C VAL A 125 16.20 6.28 -5.16
N GLN A 126 15.77 6.73 -3.99
CA GLN A 126 15.90 8.13 -3.57
C GLN A 126 17.22 8.36 -2.83
N PRO A 127 17.82 9.56 -2.91
CA PRO A 127 18.97 9.90 -2.08
C PRO A 127 18.63 9.76 -0.59
N ASN A 128 19.52 9.10 0.17
CA ASN A 128 19.36 8.83 1.61
C ASN A 128 18.18 7.88 1.95
N GLU A 129 17.83 6.99 1.03
CA GLU A 129 16.89 5.91 1.32
C GLU A 129 17.56 4.92 2.31
N VAL A 130 16.94 4.74 3.48
CA VAL A 130 17.31 3.68 4.42
C VAL A 130 16.40 2.49 4.14
N ASP A 131 16.90 1.27 4.34
CA ASP A 131 16.12 0.06 4.07
C ASP A 131 15.75 -0.65 5.37
N TYR A 132 14.45 -0.88 5.55
CA TYR A 132 13.94 -1.77 6.58
C TYR A 132 14.25 -3.22 6.22
N GLN A 133 14.97 -3.93 7.10
CA GLN A 133 15.20 -5.36 6.96
C GLN A 133 14.01 -6.12 7.55
N VAL A 134 13.29 -6.86 6.70
CA VAL A 134 12.24 -7.77 7.18
C VAL A 134 12.92 -8.87 7.99
N GLY A 135 12.47 -9.10 9.22
CA GLY A 135 12.97 -10.18 10.07
C GLY A 135 12.82 -11.52 9.36
N SER A 136 13.94 -12.22 9.21
CA SER A 136 14.06 -13.59 8.65
C SER A 136 13.34 -14.63 9.51
#